data_AF-F0W6L9-F1
#
_entry.id   AF-F0W6L9-F1
#
_cell.length_a   1.000
_cell.length_b   1.000
_cell.length_c   1.000
_cell.angle_alpha   90.00
_cell.angle_beta   90.00
_cell.angle_gamma   90.00
#
_symmetry.space_group_name_H-M   'P 1'
#
loop_
_entity.id
_entity.type
_entity.pdbx_description
1 polymer ?
#
loop_
_entity_poly.entity_id
_entity_poly.type
_entity_poly.pdbx_seq_one_letter_code
_entity_poly.pdbx_strand_id
1 'polypeptide(L)'
;MVETTALESLKRFCVAVVDSLGEEYFRAPTTQDLSRLLRIGEESGFPGMLGSYDCMQWRWKNCPKGWAGQFTGKEKATTIVLEDVADYEGWMWHLFFGMPGSHNDINVLDRSHLFKDLTDGRAPSVSYQINGTHYSMGYYLADRI
;
A
#
# COMPACT_ATOMS: atom_id res chain seq x y z
N MET A 1 28.25 1.76 -15.16
CA MET A 1 27.09 2.53 -15.66
C MET A 1 27.24 3.95 -15.14
N VAL A 2 27.25 4.95 -16.02
CA VAL A 2 27.23 6.36 -15.59
C VAL A 2 25.77 6.72 -15.32
N GLU A 3 25.49 7.19 -14.11
CA GLU A 3 24.18 7.73 -13.78
C GLU A 3 23.93 8.99 -14.61
N THR A 4 22.81 9.03 -15.35
CA THR A 4 22.50 10.20 -16.18
C THR A 4 22.03 11.35 -15.29
N THR A 5 22.26 12.59 -15.71
CA THR A 5 21.75 13.78 -15.02
C THR A 5 20.22 13.72 -14.82
N ALA A 6 19.49 13.06 -15.72
CA ALA A 6 18.06 12.84 -15.59
C ALA A 6 17.71 11.88 -14.44
N LEU A 7 18.44 10.78 -14.29
CA LEU A 7 18.24 9.84 -13.19
C LEU A 7 18.59 10.47 -11.84
N GLU A 8 19.68 11.23 -11.78
CA GLU A 8 20.07 11.96 -10.57
C GLU A 8 19.02 13.01 -10.19
N SER A 9 18.52 13.77 -11.17
CA SER A 9 17.44 14.75 -10.95
C SER A 9 16.16 14.09 -10.44
N LEU A 10 15.78 12.93 -11.01
CA LEU A 10 14.62 12.16 -10.56
C LEU A 10 14.78 11.69 -9.11
N LYS A 11 15.96 11.16 -8.74
CA LYS A 11 16.24 10.75 -7.36
C LYS A 11 16.10 11.92 -6.39
N ARG A 12 16.70 13.08 -6.72
CA ARG A 12 16.60 14.29 -5.89
C ARG A 12 15.16 14.77 -5.75
N PHE A 13 14.37 14.70 -6.83
CA PHE A 13 12.95 15.02 -6.79
C PHE A 13 12.18 14.07 -5.86
N CYS A 14 12.37 12.75 -5.99
CA CYS A 14 11.72 11.78 -5.12
C CYS A 14 12.10 11.99 -3.64
N VAL A 15 13.37 12.24 -3.34
CA VAL A 15 13.81 12.58 -1.99
C VAL A 15 13.10 13.83 -1.49
N ALA A 16 13.07 14.91 -2.28
CA ALA A 16 12.39 16.14 -1.87
C ALA A 16 10.88 15.94 -1.64
N VAL A 17 10.22 15.09 -2.43
CA VAL A 17 8.80 14.73 -2.23
C VAL A 17 8.62 13.99 -0.90
N VAL A 18 9.47 13.00 -0.61
CA VAL A 18 9.41 12.25 0.66
C VAL A 18 9.72 13.17 1.84
N ASP A 19 10.72 14.05 1.72
CA ASP A 19 11.07 14.99 2.79
C ASP A 19 9.94 16.00 3.05
N SER A 20 9.22 16.41 2.00
CA SER A 20 8.16 17.42 2.11
C SER A 20 6.81 16.85 2.53
N LEU A 21 6.49 15.63 2.11
CA LEU A 21 5.16 15.02 2.27
C LEU A 21 5.17 13.75 3.12
N GLY A 22 6.33 13.13 3.35
CA GLY A 22 6.39 11.78 3.93
C GLY A 22 5.94 11.70 5.38
N GLU A 23 6.23 12.72 6.18
CA GLU A 23 5.77 12.78 7.57
C GLU A 23 4.25 12.98 7.72
N GLU A 24 3.57 13.43 6.67
CA GLU A 24 2.11 13.59 6.69
C GLU A 24 1.46 12.44 5.90
N TYR A 25 1.82 12.27 4.63
CA TYR A 25 1.10 11.43 3.68
C TYR A 25 1.71 10.04 3.41
N PHE A 26 2.98 9.79 3.76
CA PHE A 26 3.68 8.52 3.45
C PHE A 26 4.25 7.84 4.69
N ARG A 27 3.42 7.69 5.73
CA ARG A 27 3.80 7.07 7.00
C ARG A 27 2.72 6.16 7.53
N ALA A 28 3.09 5.29 8.48
CA ALA A 28 2.10 4.52 9.24
C ALA A 28 1.14 5.45 10.00
N PRO A 29 -0.12 5.04 10.23
CA PRO A 29 -1.09 5.85 10.94
C PRO A 29 -0.72 5.96 12.43
N THR A 30 -0.81 7.16 12.99
CA THR A 30 -0.69 7.39 14.44
C THR A 30 -1.98 6.96 15.15
N THR A 31 -1.97 6.96 16.49
CA THR A 31 -3.21 6.76 17.28
C THR A 31 -4.30 7.77 16.94
N GLN A 32 -3.94 9.02 16.60
CA GLN A 32 -4.89 10.04 16.19
C GLN A 32 -5.48 9.73 14.81
N ASP A 33 -4.65 9.31 13.85
CA ASP A 33 -5.11 8.90 12.52
C ASP A 33 -6.04 7.69 12.60
N LEU A 34 -5.68 6.68 13.40
CA LEU A 34 -6.52 5.51 13.63
C LEU A 34 -7.89 5.89 14.21
N SER A 35 -7.91 6.79 15.20
CA SER A 35 -9.16 7.26 15.79
C SER A 35 -10.03 7.97 14.75
N ARG A 36 -9.39 8.76 13.86
CA ARG A 36 -10.06 9.41 12.74
C ARG A 36 -10.61 8.37 11.75
N LEU A 37 -9.79 7.44 11.27
CA LEU A 37 -10.17 6.38 10.33
C LEU A 37 -11.35 5.55 10.85
N LEU A 38 -11.28 5.11 12.11
CA LEU A 38 -12.36 4.34 12.74
C LEU A 38 -13.67 5.12 12.82
N ARG A 39 -13.60 6.42 13.14
CA ARG A 39 -14.77 7.29 13.17
C ARG A 39 -15.41 7.42 11.79
N ILE A 40 -14.62 7.70 10.75
CA ILE A 40 -15.11 7.77 9.38
C ILE A 40 -15.69 6.43 8.92
N GLY A 41 -15.03 5.31 9.25
CA GLY A 41 -15.51 3.97 8.97
C GLY A 41 -16.88 3.73 9.60
N GLU A 42 -17.03 4.02 10.89
CA GLU A 42 -18.31 3.92 11.62
C GLU A 42 -19.41 4.77 10.97
N GLU A 43 -19.12 6.06 10.71
CA GLU A 43 -20.05 7.00 10.06
C GLU A 43 -20.47 6.52 8.65
N SER A 44 -19.61 5.76 7.98
CA SER A 44 -19.85 5.20 6.65
C SER A 44 -20.46 3.79 6.66
N GLY A 45 -20.74 3.21 7.83
CA GLY A 45 -21.30 1.86 7.97
C GLY A 45 -20.27 0.73 7.91
N PHE A 46 -18.98 1.05 8.04
CA PHE A 46 -17.85 0.11 8.12
C PHE A 46 -17.10 0.25 9.47
N PRO A 47 -17.71 -0.11 10.61
CA PRO A 47 -17.03 -0.15 11.91
C PRO A 47 -15.72 -0.94 11.82
N GLY A 48 -14.61 -0.42 12.33
CA GLY A 48 -13.32 -1.11 12.35
C GLY A 48 -12.46 -1.01 11.08
N MET A 49 -12.94 -0.31 10.05
CA MET A 49 -12.19 -0.11 8.80
C MET A 49 -11.00 0.84 9.00
N LEU A 50 -9.83 0.44 8.51
CA LEU A 50 -8.58 1.21 8.56
C LEU A 50 -8.18 1.82 7.21
N GLY A 51 -8.82 1.40 6.12
CA GLY A 51 -8.55 1.94 4.78
C GLY A 51 -8.97 0.97 3.68
N SER A 52 -8.75 1.41 2.43
CA SER A 52 -8.85 0.55 1.26
C SER A 52 -7.47 0.12 0.84
N TYR A 53 -7.34 -1.15 0.49
CA TYR A 53 -6.18 -1.79 -0.05
C TYR A 53 -6.43 -2.08 -1.53
N ASP A 54 -5.50 -1.70 -2.40
CA ASP A 54 -5.56 -2.03 -3.83
C ASP A 54 -4.14 -2.28 -4.39
N CYS A 55 -4.09 -3.02 -5.49
CA CYS A 55 -2.88 -3.36 -6.22
C CYS A 55 -3.03 -2.96 -7.70
N MET A 56 -2.31 -1.91 -8.11
CA MET A 56 -2.25 -1.45 -9.49
C MET A 56 -1.06 -2.02 -10.25
N GLN A 57 -1.28 -2.47 -11.49
CA GLN A 57 -0.21 -2.84 -12.41
C GLN A 57 0.05 -1.74 -13.43
N TRP A 58 1.26 -1.19 -13.45
CA TRP A 58 1.65 -0.14 -14.38
C TRP A 58 2.60 -0.66 -15.44
N ARG A 59 2.23 -0.48 -16.72
CA ARG A 59 3.06 -0.92 -17.84
C ARG A 59 4.38 -0.14 -17.89
N TRP A 60 5.49 -0.86 -17.83
CA TRP A 60 6.82 -0.31 -17.91
C TRP A 60 7.35 -0.35 -19.36
N LYS A 61 6.93 0.63 -20.16
CA LYS A 61 7.26 0.71 -21.60
C LYS A 61 8.77 0.68 -21.90
N ASN A 62 9.57 1.31 -21.03
CA ASN A 62 11.02 1.45 -21.20
C ASN A 62 11.81 0.52 -20.25
N CYS A 63 11.27 -0.65 -19.90
CA CYS A 63 11.99 -1.59 -19.05
C CYS A 63 13.32 -2.02 -19.70
N PRO A 64 14.45 -1.97 -18.96
CA PRO A 64 15.71 -2.49 -19.46
C PRO A 64 15.60 -3.96 -19.87
N LYS A 65 16.19 -4.33 -21.02
CA LYS A 65 16.11 -5.71 -21.57
C LYS A 65 16.56 -6.78 -20.56
N GLY A 66 17.56 -6.46 -19.72
CA GLY A 66 18.06 -7.37 -18.69
C GLY A 66 17.07 -7.64 -17.55
N TRP A 67 16.07 -6.78 -17.37
CA TRP A 67 15.05 -6.91 -16.30
C TRP A 67 13.69 -7.33 -16.86
N ALA A 68 13.46 -7.16 -18.17
CA ALA A 68 12.20 -7.52 -18.82
C ALA A 68 11.75 -8.96 -18.51
N GLY A 69 12.67 -9.92 -18.41
CA GLY A 69 12.32 -11.30 -18.05
C GLY A 69 11.69 -11.45 -16.66
N GLN A 70 12.18 -10.69 -15.67
CA GLN A 70 11.66 -10.71 -14.29
C GLN A 70 10.35 -9.93 -14.14
N PHE A 71 10.17 -8.89 -14.95
CA PHE A 71 9.04 -7.98 -14.86
C PHE A 71 7.96 -8.23 -15.92
N THR A 72 8.02 -9.34 -16.68
CA THR A 72 6.99 -9.68 -17.66
C THR A 72 6.08 -10.77 -17.11
N GLY A 73 4.84 -10.39 -16.81
CA GLY A 73 3.81 -11.31 -16.32
C GLY A 73 3.09 -12.09 -17.43
N LYS A 74 1.97 -12.73 -17.06
CA LYS A 74 1.13 -13.54 -17.97
C LYS A 74 0.62 -12.75 -19.19
N GLU A 75 0.41 -11.45 -19.03
CA GLU A 75 -0.06 -10.56 -20.10
C GLU A 75 1.02 -10.22 -21.15
N LYS A 76 2.23 -10.79 -21.02
CA LYS A 76 3.39 -10.56 -21.90
C LYS A 76 3.80 -9.08 -22.00
N ALA A 77 3.28 -8.26 -21.10
CA ALA A 77 3.68 -6.88 -20.91
C ALA A 77 4.61 -6.80 -19.70
N THR A 78 5.64 -5.97 -19.82
CA THR A 78 6.47 -5.65 -18.67
C THR A 78 5.74 -4.64 -17.79
N THR A 79 5.54 -4.95 -16.51
CA THR A 79 4.81 -4.10 -15.55
C THR A 79 5.58 -3.94 -14.25
N ILE A 80 5.24 -2.93 -13.47
CA ILE A 80 5.60 -2.80 -12.05
C ILE A 80 4.29 -2.84 -11.27
N VAL A 81 4.30 -3.56 -10.15
CA VAL A 81 3.18 -3.59 -9.22
C VAL A 81 3.35 -2.45 -8.22
N LEU A 82 2.30 -1.66 -8.02
CA LEU A 82 2.15 -0.76 -6.89
C LEU A 82 1.01 -1.29 -6.03
N GLU A 83 1.30 -1.55 -4.77
CA GLU A 83 0.33 -1.86 -3.72
C GLU A 83 0.28 -0.67 -2.77
N ASP A 84 -0.92 -0.22 -2.44
CA ASP A 84 -1.10 0.84 -1.46
C ASP A 84 -2.30 0.61 -0.53
N VAL A 85 -2.18 1.16 0.67
CA VAL A 85 -3.32 1.41 1.53
C VAL A 85 -3.51 2.90 1.61
N ALA A 86 -4.63 3.38 1.08
CA ALA A 86 -5.00 4.78 1.13
C ALA A 86 -6.31 4.99 1.89
N ASP A 87 -6.45 6.17 2.51
CA ASP A 87 -7.75 6.66 2.96
C ASP A 87 -8.42 7.59 1.94
N TYR A 88 -9.65 8.00 2.25
CA TYR A 88 -10.45 8.86 1.39
C TYR A 88 -9.88 10.27 1.21
N GLU A 89 -8.95 10.71 2.08
CA GLU A 89 -8.28 12.02 2.01
C GLU A 89 -6.96 11.95 1.25
N GLY A 90 -6.60 10.77 0.72
CA GLY A 90 -5.40 10.54 -0.06
C GLY A 90 -4.14 10.28 0.79
N TRP A 91 -4.30 9.96 2.07
CA TRP A 91 -3.19 9.55 2.92
C TRP A 91 -2.81 8.11 2.60
N MET A 92 -1.52 7.86 2.36
CA MET A 92 -1.01 6.53 2.04
C MET A 92 -0.31 5.96 3.27
N TRP A 93 -0.98 5.01 3.92
CA TRP A 93 -0.52 4.34 5.14
C TRP A 93 0.49 3.24 4.86
N HIS A 94 0.45 2.70 3.65
CA HIS A 94 1.32 1.65 3.16
C HIS A 94 1.56 1.83 1.66
N LEU A 95 2.79 1.63 1.23
CA LEU A 95 3.19 1.62 -0.18
C LEU A 95 4.22 0.50 -0.40
N PHE A 96 3.99 -0.32 -1.41
CA PHE A 96 4.90 -1.37 -1.82
C PHE A 96 5.03 -1.41 -3.35
N PHE A 97 6.27 -1.52 -3.83
CA PHE A 97 6.56 -1.70 -5.26
C PHE A 97 7.18 -3.08 -5.50
N GLY A 98 6.62 -3.82 -6.45
CA GLY A 98 6.97 -5.22 -6.68
C GLY A 98 7.14 -5.61 -8.15
N MET A 99 7.73 -6.78 -8.34
CA MET A 99 7.72 -7.47 -9.64
C MET A 99 6.33 -8.06 -9.91
N PRO A 100 5.86 -8.02 -11.16
CA PRO A 100 4.65 -8.72 -11.57
C PRO A 100 4.86 -10.24 -11.53
N GLY A 101 3.85 -10.95 -11.03
CA GLY A 101 3.83 -12.41 -10.98
C GLY A 101 2.46 -12.96 -11.37
N SER A 102 2.16 -14.20 -10.97
CA SER A 102 0.80 -14.78 -11.07
C SER A 102 -0.21 -14.16 -10.09
N HIS A 103 0.04 -12.95 -9.59
CA HIS A 103 -0.37 -12.49 -8.27
C HIS A 103 -1.70 -11.72 -8.32
N ASN A 104 -2.70 -12.35 -7.72
CA ASN A 104 -3.80 -11.76 -6.99
C ASN A 104 -3.31 -11.08 -5.69
N ASP A 105 -4.14 -10.23 -5.11
CA ASP A 105 -3.87 -9.40 -3.93
C ASP A 105 -3.21 -10.17 -2.78
N ILE A 106 -3.57 -11.44 -2.59
CA ILE A 106 -3.03 -12.30 -1.52
C ILE A 106 -1.51 -12.54 -1.57
N ASN A 107 -0.92 -12.66 -2.76
CA ASN A 107 0.53 -12.92 -2.87
C ASN A 107 1.35 -11.64 -2.71
N VAL A 108 0.71 -10.50 -2.97
CA VAL A 108 1.29 -9.17 -2.79
C VAL A 108 1.25 -8.85 -1.29
N LEU A 109 0.10 -9.10 -0.64
CA LEU A 109 -0.07 -9.07 0.82
C LEU A 109 0.98 -9.92 1.57
N ASP A 110 1.24 -11.16 1.18
CA ASP A 110 2.21 -12.04 1.86
C ASP A 110 3.64 -11.47 1.90
N ARG A 111 3.99 -10.60 0.94
CA ARG A 111 5.31 -9.94 0.87
C ARG A 111 5.32 -8.54 1.46
N SER A 112 4.15 -8.01 1.79
CA SER A 112 3.94 -6.69 2.32
C SER A 112 4.27 -6.61 3.81
N HIS A 113 4.89 -5.50 4.22
CA HIS A 113 5.11 -5.20 5.63
C HIS A 113 3.80 -5.07 6.41
N LEU A 114 2.70 -4.68 5.74
CA LEU A 114 1.39 -4.54 6.37
C LEU A 114 0.89 -5.87 6.95
N PHE A 115 0.93 -6.94 6.15
CA PHE A 115 0.50 -8.27 6.58
C PHE A 115 1.46 -8.85 7.62
N LYS A 116 2.76 -8.57 7.49
CA LYS A 116 3.76 -8.94 8.49
C LYS A 116 3.46 -8.30 9.85
N ASP A 117 3.11 -7.02 9.90
CA ASP A 117 2.79 -6.33 11.15
C ASP A 117 1.51 -6.88 11.79
N LEU A 118 0.51 -7.26 10.99
CA LEU A 118 -0.70 -7.97 11.44
C LEU A 118 -0.36 -9.35 12.04
N THR A 119 0.41 -10.17 11.33
CA THR A 119 0.77 -11.53 11.77
C THR A 119 1.73 -11.55 12.96
N ASP A 120 2.62 -10.56 13.06
CA ASP A 120 3.53 -10.38 14.19
C ASP A 120 2.82 -9.76 15.43
N GLY A 121 1.52 -9.44 15.33
CA GLY A 121 0.75 -8.80 16.42
C GLY A 121 1.20 -7.37 16.75
N ARG A 122 1.86 -6.70 15.79
CA ARG A 122 2.31 -5.30 15.89
C ARG A 122 1.30 -4.31 15.31
N ALA A 123 0.28 -4.81 14.62
CA ALA A 123 -0.81 -3.97 14.12
C ALA A 123 -1.54 -3.25 15.27
N PRO A 124 -2.06 -2.03 15.02
CA PRO A 124 -2.74 -1.27 16.06
C PRO A 124 -3.98 -1.99 16.59
N SER A 125 -4.11 -2.05 17.91
CA SER A 125 -5.34 -2.51 18.55
C SER A 125 -6.44 -1.48 18.34
N VAL A 126 -7.61 -1.93 17.91
CA VAL A 126 -8.82 -1.11 17.78
C VAL A 126 -9.91 -1.68 18.67
N SER A 127 -11.08 -1.03 18.73
CA SER A 127 -12.25 -1.58 19.42
C SER A 127 -13.51 -1.14 18.69
N TYR A 128 -14.24 -2.10 18.14
CA TYR A 128 -15.53 -1.87 17.48
C TYR A 128 -16.45 -3.08 17.65
N GLN A 129 -17.72 -2.92 17.30
CA GLN A 129 -18.73 -3.95 17.46
C GLN A 129 -19.51 -4.15 16.16
N ILE A 130 -19.66 -5.41 15.73
CA ILE A 130 -20.54 -5.79 14.62
C ILE A 130 -21.50 -6.86 15.12
N ASN A 131 -22.81 -6.64 14.96
CA ASN A 131 -23.85 -7.59 15.35
C ASN A 131 -23.72 -8.13 16.80
N GLY A 132 -23.34 -7.28 17.76
CA GLY A 132 -23.16 -7.70 19.15
C GLY A 132 -21.81 -8.33 19.49
N THR A 133 -20.96 -8.57 18.49
CA THR A 133 -19.63 -9.16 18.67
C THR A 133 -18.57 -8.06 18.71
N HIS A 134 -17.73 -8.07 19.74
CA HIS A 134 -16.61 -7.14 19.87
C HIS A 134 -15.38 -7.64 19.11
N TYR A 135 -14.70 -6.73 18.43
CA TYR A 135 -13.48 -6.99 17.68
C TYR A 135 -12.38 -6.03 18.12
N SER A 136 -11.16 -6.55 18.19
CA SER A 136 -9.97 -5.79 18.59
C SER A 136 -8.96 -5.54 17.46
N MET A 137 -9.22 -6.08 16.28
CA MET A 137 -8.34 -6.01 15.11
C MET A 137 -9.06 -5.29 13.98
N GLY A 138 -8.47 -4.22 13.46
CA GLY A 138 -9.04 -3.48 12.33
C GLY A 138 -8.88 -4.27 11.03
N TYR A 139 -9.62 -3.88 10.00
CA TYR A 139 -9.54 -4.50 8.68
C TYR A 139 -9.39 -3.47 7.58
N TYR A 140 -8.90 -3.93 6.44
CA TYR A 140 -8.82 -3.17 5.20
C TYR A 140 -9.82 -3.75 4.20
N LEU A 141 -10.47 -2.89 3.43
CA LEU A 141 -11.27 -3.33 2.28
C LEU A 141 -10.33 -3.65 1.12
N ALA A 142 -10.60 -4.72 0.40
CA ALA A 142 -9.88 -5.05 -0.82
C ALA A 142 -10.89 -5.58 -1.85
N ASP A 143 -10.72 -5.22 -3.11
CA ASP A 143 -11.50 -5.87 -4.18
C ASP A 143 -10.81 -7.17 -4.61
N ARG A 144 -11.61 -8.16 -5.02
CA ARG A 144 -11.13 -9.36 -5.74
C ARG A 144 -10.14 -10.30 -5.01
N ILE A 145 -10.17 -10.35 -3.67
CA ILE A 145 -9.53 -11.43 -2.87
C ILE A 145 -10.28 -12.75 -3.05
#